data_AF-A0A4Q2AFB6-F1
#
_entry.id   AF-A0A4Q2AFB6-F1
#
_cell.length_a   1.000
_cell.length_b   1.000
_cell.length_c   1.000
_cell.angle_alpha   90.00
_cell.angle_beta   90.00
_cell.angle_gamma   90.00
#
_symmetry.space_group_name_H-M   'P 1'
#
loop_
_entity.id
_entity.type
_entity.pdbx_description
1 polymer ?
#
loop_
_entity_poly.entity_id
_entity_poly.type
_entity_poly.pdbx_seq_one_letter_code
_entity_poly.pdbx_strand_id
1 'polypeptide(L)'
;MNTLPAFNWALNLLIVQGAMGAFDTLYHHELTQDLPHSPRARLELAIHAVRSVLYGLVFASIANVAFHGAWVAAIAAVVLIEVVLTLWDFVVEDQSRKLPATERVLHTLLAVNGGALFGMLAMQWAVWAHEPTGLHAIDLGWRGWLLSLFAVGVTVSGLRDGLAACRIARRVPAANPFAGQPPGNVLATGGTGFIGETLVSQLLDAGHAVTLLARDPLRAAYQFHGRVRSVTSVEQLQPHERFDTVINLAGAPVLGARWSKRRRALLLASRVGVTQSLMRWVETADVKPRTWIQASAIGYYGVRPADERLDEGSRAGTGFMSELCRQWERSAQPLERHGVRSVVLRLGVVFGPGGALRPMLLPHYFGMGGRFGDGAQVMSWIHRDDVLRIIARAMSNPGMRGVYNAVAPGALTQREFVQVVTKVLRRPAWLHVPAAPLRVAMGEMAELLLDGQRVMPARLHQDGFMFRFPTAEHALRDLTHRPHGDFAHPACRLPQGRV
;
A
#
# COMPACT_ATOMS: atom_id res chain seq x y z
N MET A 1 11.12 43.92 27.25
CA MET A 1 11.95 42.86 26.63
C MET A 1 12.57 43.41 25.37
N ASN A 2 13.87 43.22 25.16
CA ASN A 2 14.54 43.61 23.92
C ASN A 2 14.14 42.65 22.80
N THR A 3 13.13 43.01 22.01
CA THR A 3 12.65 42.23 20.85
C THR A 3 12.92 42.98 19.55
N LEU A 4 13.58 42.30 18.63
CA LEU A 4 13.85 42.79 17.29
C LEU A 4 12.57 42.67 16.43
N PRO A 5 12.36 43.54 15.43
CA PRO A 5 11.32 43.36 14.42
C PRO A 5 11.41 41.99 13.72
N ALA A 6 12.63 41.46 13.57
CA ALA A 6 12.89 40.12 13.03
C ALA A 6 12.19 38.99 13.80
N PHE A 7 11.96 39.14 15.11
CA PHE A 7 11.26 38.14 15.90
C PHE A 7 9.79 37.99 15.49
N ASN A 8 9.12 39.09 15.14
CA ASN A 8 7.74 39.03 14.62
C ASN A 8 7.68 38.28 13.28
N TRP A 9 8.66 38.48 12.41
CA TRP A 9 8.78 37.73 11.17
C TRP A 9 9.08 36.25 11.42
N ALA A 10 9.98 35.93 12.35
CA ALA A 10 10.24 34.56 12.76
C ALA A 10 8.96 33.85 13.23
N LEU A 11 8.15 34.49 14.07
CA LEU A 11 6.88 33.92 14.53
C LEU A 11 5.91 33.65 13.36
N ASN A 12 5.84 34.55 12.38
CA ASN A 12 5.01 34.34 11.19
C ASN A 12 5.51 33.16 10.35
N LEU A 13 6.82 33.06 10.12
CA LEU A 13 7.44 31.95 9.40
C LEU A 13 7.23 30.61 10.14
N LEU A 14 7.27 30.62 11.48
CA LEU A 14 7.00 29.45 12.31
C LEU A 14 5.54 28.98 12.18
N ILE A 15 4.58 29.91 12.10
CA ILE A 15 3.17 29.58 11.86
C ILE A 15 3.01 28.94 10.46
N VAL A 16 3.63 29.53 9.44
CA VAL A 16 3.62 28.98 8.08
C VAL A 16 4.28 27.60 8.04
N GLN A 17 5.40 27.41 8.74
CA GLN A 17 6.07 26.11 8.90
C GLN A 17 5.13 25.07 9.52
N GLY A 18 4.45 25.43 10.61
CA GLY A 18 3.49 24.55 11.29
C GLY A 18 2.33 24.14 10.38
N ALA A 19 1.78 25.07 9.60
CA ALA A 19 0.70 24.78 8.66
C ALA A 19 1.17 23.86 7.50
N MET A 20 2.34 24.11 6.93
CA MET A 20 2.92 23.26 5.87
C MET A 20 3.25 21.85 6.39
N GLY A 21 3.84 21.73 7.58
CA GLY A 21 4.13 20.44 8.20
C GLY A 21 2.87 19.64 8.56
N ALA A 22 1.80 20.32 8.99
CA ALA A 22 0.50 19.68 9.20
C ALA A 22 -0.11 19.18 7.89
N PHE A 23 -0.04 19.98 6.82
CA PHE A 23 -0.48 19.54 5.50
C PHE A 23 0.30 18.32 5.01
N ASP A 24 1.62 18.33 5.16
CA ASP A 24 2.47 17.21 4.76
C ASP A 24 2.11 15.91 5.48
N THR A 25 1.97 15.99 6.81
CA THR A 25 1.57 14.85 7.64
C THR A 25 0.20 14.30 7.25
N LEU A 26 -0.80 15.17 7.09
CA LEU A 26 -2.17 14.74 6.79
C LEU A 26 -2.32 14.24 5.34
N TYR A 27 -1.71 14.93 4.38
CA TYR A 27 -1.89 14.64 2.96
C TYR A 27 -0.90 13.56 2.48
N HIS A 28 0.41 13.76 2.66
CA HIS A 28 1.39 12.82 2.16
C HIS A 28 1.46 11.57 3.05
N HIS A 29 1.72 11.72 4.34
CA HIS A 29 1.95 10.55 5.21
C HIS A 29 0.70 9.71 5.46
N GLU A 30 -0.44 10.34 5.75
CA GLU A 30 -1.69 9.63 6.07
C GLU A 30 -2.51 9.30 4.82
N LEU A 31 -2.91 10.30 4.04
CA LEU A 31 -3.86 10.10 2.95
C LEU A 31 -3.28 9.45 1.70
N THR A 32 -2.03 9.72 1.34
CA THR A 32 -1.45 9.17 0.11
C THR A 32 -0.55 7.95 0.38
N GLN A 33 0.32 7.99 1.40
CA GLN A 33 1.29 6.91 1.64
C GLN A 33 0.81 5.85 2.65
N ASP A 34 -0.07 6.19 3.60
CA ASP A 34 -0.52 5.29 4.67
C ASP A 34 0.64 4.71 5.51
N LEU A 35 1.64 5.53 5.82
CA LEU A 35 2.84 5.07 6.51
C LEU A 35 2.54 4.24 7.77
N PRO A 36 1.57 4.59 8.64
CA PRO A 36 1.25 3.81 9.84
C PRO A 36 0.83 2.36 9.58
N HIS A 37 0.41 2.04 8.36
CA HIS A 37 -0.02 0.69 7.93
C HIS A 37 1.01 0.01 7.01
N SER A 38 2.06 0.72 6.59
CA SER A 38 3.13 0.16 5.77
C SER A 38 4.15 -0.58 6.65
N PRO A 39 4.38 -1.89 6.45
CA PRO A 39 5.36 -2.64 7.23
C PRO A 39 6.81 -2.17 7.01
N ARG A 40 7.08 -1.43 5.92
CA ARG A 40 8.41 -0.89 5.59
C ARG A 40 8.68 0.49 6.22
N ALA A 41 7.64 1.19 6.66
CA ALA A 41 7.76 2.55 7.19
C ALA A 41 8.19 2.61 8.66
N ARG A 42 8.63 1.50 9.28
CA ARG A 42 8.97 1.48 10.72
C ARG A 42 10.04 2.51 11.09
N LEU A 43 11.13 2.57 10.32
CA LEU A 43 12.24 3.48 10.60
C LEU A 43 11.80 4.93 10.39
N GLU A 44 11.13 5.20 9.27
CA GLU A 44 10.54 6.51 8.93
C GLU A 44 9.58 6.99 10.04
N LEU A 45 8.63 6.17 10.47
CA LEU A 45 7.72 6.49 11.58
C LEU A 45 8.43 6.72 12.92
N ALA A 46 9.50 5.99 13.21
CA ALA A 46 10.26 6.18 14.43
C ALA A 46 11.00 7.52 14.42
N ILE A 47 11.59 7.90 13.28
CA ILE A 47 12.23 9.21 13.09
C ILE A 47 11.19 10.31 13.18
N HIS A 48 10.05 10.16 12.48
CA HIS A 48 8.92 11.09 12.55
C HIS A 48 8.43 11.29 13.98
N ALA A 49 8.30 10.21 14.76
CA ALA A 49 7.86 10.29 16.14
C ALA A 49 8.79 11.15 17.00
N VAL A 50 10.10 10.90 16.94
CA VAL A 50 11.11 11.66 17.70
C VAL A 50 11.12 13.12 17.25
N ARG A 51 11.17 13.36 15.94
CA ARG A 51 11.18 14.71 15.36
C ARG A 51 9.93 15.50 15.75
N SER A 52 8.75 14.88 15.69
CA SER A 52 7.47 15.54 15.97
C SER A 52 7.33 15.93 17.44
N VAL A 53 7.83 15.11 18.37
CA VAL A 53 7.86 15.43 19.80
C VAL A 53 8.84 16.59 20.07
N LEU A 54 10.00 16.61 19.41
CA LEU A 54 10.95 17.73 19.52
C LEU A 54 10.36 19.02 18.95
N TYR A 55 9.70 18.99 17.80
CA TYR A 55 8.95 20.13 17.27
C TYR A 55 7.88 20.60 18.26
N GLY A 56 7.14 19.68 18.86
CA GLY A 56 6.15 20.01 19.89
C GLY A 56 6.76 20.83 21.03
N LEU A 57 7.94 20.41 21.50
CA LEU A 57 8.69 21.15 22.51
C LEU A 57 9.14 22.53 22.01
N VAL A 58 9.65 22.64 20.79
CA VAL A 58 10.06 23.93 20.18
C VAL A 58 8.88 24.89 20.03
N PHE A 59 7.75 24.43 19.49
CA PHE A 59 6.53 25.23 19.33
C PHE A 59 6.00 25.70 20.69
N ALA A 60 5.88 24.81 21.68
CA ALA A 60 5.41 25.18 23.01
C ALA A 60 6.36 26.17 23.71
N SER A 61 7.66 25.96 23.56
CA SER A 61 8.72 26.80 24.12
C SER A 61 8.68 28.21 23.54
N ILE A 62 8.74 28.34 22.21
CA ILE A 62 8.73 29.65 21.52
C ILE A 62 7.39 30.37 21.71
N ALA A 63 6.29 29.63 21.88
CA ALA A 63 4.98 30.23 22.10
C ALA A 63 4.84 30.93 23.46
N ASN A 64 5.55 30.46 24.48
CA ASN A 64 5.27 30.82 25.88
C ASN A 64 6.49 31.34 26.65
N VAL A 65 7.71 31.13 26.18
CA VAL A 65 8.93 31.42 26.93
C VAL A 65 9.95 32.18 26.07
N ALA A 66 10.52 33.24 26.65
CA ALA A 66 11.76 33.84 26.20
C ALA A 66 12.95 33.31 26.99
N PHE A 67 13.93 32.82 26.25
CA PHE A 67 15.14 32.20 26.76
C PHE A 67 16.23 33.28 26.83
N HIS A 68 16.70 33.61 28.03
CA HIS A 68 17.77 34.59 28.23
C HIS A 68 19.05 33.92 28.76
N GLY A 69 20.20 34.50 28.44
CA GLY A 69 21.52 34.01 28.86
C GLY A 69 21.77 32.57 28.44
N ALA A 70 22.22 31.72 29.37
CA ALA A 70 22.60 30.32 29.07
C ALA A 70 21.45 29.47 28.51
N TRP A 71 20.19 29.83 28.78
CA TRP A 71 19.02 29.12 28.24
C TRP A 71 18.88 29.26 26.73
N VAL A 72 19.47 30.29 26.11
CA VAL A 72 19.54 30.43 24.65
C VAL A 72 20.33 29.28 24.04
N ALA A 73 21.46 28.90 24.66
CA ALA A 73 22.28 27.81 24.16
C ALA A 73 21.52 26.47 24.21
N ALA A 74 20.73 26.25 25.26
CA ALA A 74 19.91 25.05 25.41
C ALA A 74 18.85 24.93 24.29
N ILE A 75 18.07 25.99 24.03
CA ILE A 75 17.05 25.95 22.98
C ILE A 75 17.68 25.91 21.57
N ALA A 76 18.82 26.57 21.37
CA ALA A 76 19.57 26.49 20.12
C ALA A 76 20.10 25.07 19.84
N ALA A 77 20.56 24.35 20.87
CA ALA A 77 20.97 22.96 20.73
C ALA A 77 19.80 22.05 20.34
N VAL A 78 18.62 22.24 20.92
CA VAL A 78 17.39 21.50 20.54
C VAL A 78 17.05 21.74 19.07
N VAL A 79 17.07 22.99 18.61
CA VAL A 79 16.83 23.33 17.21
C VAL A 79 17.89 22.73 16.28
N LEU A 80 19.16 22.73 16.66
CA LEU A 80 20.21 22.11 15.85
C LEU A 80 20.02 20.60 15.71
N ILE A 81 19.65 19.91 16.79
CA ILE A 81 19.31 18.48 16.76
C ILE A 81 18.13 18.24 15.83
N GLU A 82 17.10 19.09 15.90
CA GLU A 82 15.94 19.01 15.03
C GLU A 82 16.33 19.16 13.55
N VAL A 83 17.15 20.16 13.21
CA VAL A 83 17.65 20.35 11.83
C VAL A 83 18.38 19.11 11.32
N VAL A 84 19.25 18.51 12.14
CA VAL A 84 19.97 17.28 11.79
C VAL A 84 19.00 16.12 11.56
N LEU A 85 18.00 15.95 12.44
CA LEU A 85 16.98 14.92 12.29
C LEU A 85 16.13 15.13 11.04
N THR A 86 15.79 16.36 10.70
CA THR A 86 15.02 16.69 9.49
C THR A 86 15.81 16.42 8.22
N LEU A 87 17.10 16.73 8.21
CA LEU A 87 17.98 16.37 7.09
C LEU A 87 18.16 14.86 6.96
N TRP A 88 18.30 14.15 8.09
CA TRP A 88 18.39 12.68 8.08
C TRP A 88 17.08 12.06 7.59
N ASP A 89 15.93 12.54 8.05
CA ASP A 89 14.63 12.06 7.61
C ASP A 89 14.48 12.14 6.09
N PHE A 90 14.85 13.28 5.49
CA PHE A 90 14.86 13.47 4.03
C PHE A 90 15.73 12.42 3.31
N VAL A 91 16.90 12.08 3.86
CA VAL A 91 17.77 11.04 3.30
C VAL A 91 17.13 9.66 3.40
N VAL A 92 16.53 9.33 4.55
CA VAL A 92 15.86 8.03 4.77
C VAL A 92 14.67 7.89 3.83
N GLU A 93 13.91 8.97 3.64
CA GLU A 93 12.74 9.00 2.80
C GLU A 93 13.07 8.86 1.31
N ASP A 94 14.09 9.56 0.80
CA ASP A 94 14.54 9.43 -0.60
C ASP A 94 15.13 8.04 -0.89
N GLN A 95 15.76 7.41 0.11
CA GLN A 95 16.23 6.03 0.01
C GLN A 95 15.09 5.01 0.05
N SER A 96 13.99 5.29 0.76
CA SER A 96 12.89 4.35 0.95
C SER A 96 11.95 4.32 -0.27
N ARG A 97 11.71 5.46 -0.91
CA ARG A 97 10.81 5.57 -2.07
C ARG A 97 11.17 6.73 -2.99
N LYS A 98 10.78 6.60 -4.26
CA LYS A 98 10.83 7.71 -5.22
C LYS A 98 9.75 8.73 -4.86
N LEU A 99 10.17 9.90 -4.41
CA LEU A 99 9.27 10.98 -4.01
C LEU A 99 8.50 11.57 -5.22
N PRO A 100 7.16 11.71 -5.11
CA PRO A 100 6.36 12.52 -6.02
C PRO A 100 6.92 13.94 -6.19
N ALA A 101 6.67 14.55 -7.34
CA ALA A 101 7.13 15.90 -7.60
C ALA A 101 6.53 16.93 -6.62
N THR A 102 5.26 16.74 -6.22
CA THR A 102 4.56 17.61 -5.27
C THR A 102 5.19 17.56 -3.88
N GLU A 103 5.56 16.37 -3.41
CA GLU A 103 6.21 16.12 -2.11
C GLU A 103 7.60 16.78 -2.09
N ARG A 104 8.38 16.63 -3.17
CA ARG A 104 9.69 17.29 -3.31
C ARG A 104 9.60 18.82 -3.31
N VAL A 105 8.61 19.38 -4.00
CA VAL A 105 8.38 20.84 -3.98
C VAL A 105 8.04 21.30 -2.57
N LEU A 106 7.16 20.58 -1.86
CA LEU A 106 6.80 20.91 -0.49
C LEU A 106 8.01 20.84 0.46
N HIS A 107 8.87 19.82 0.35
CA HIS A 107 10.09 19.71 1.16
C HIS A 107 11.07 20.85 0.87
N THR A 108 11.18 21.26 -0.39
CA THR A 108 12.01 22.42 -0.76
C THR A 108 11.49 23.70 -0.12
N LEU A 109 10.17 23.92 -0.15
CA LEU A 109 9.54 25.09 0.48
C LEU A 109 9.69 25.07 2.01
N LEU A 110 9.51 23.90 2.64
CA LEU A 110 9.74 23.70 4.09
C LEU A 110 11.18 24.00 4.49
N ALA A 111 12.16 23.58 3.68
CA ALA A 111 13.58 23.82 3.95
C ALA A 111 13.95 25.32 3.81
N VAL A 112 13.46 25.98 2.75
CA VAL A 112 13.70 27.42 2.53
C VAL A 112 13.05 28.26 3.65
N ASN A 113 11.79 27.98 3.99
CA ASN A 113 11.08 28.67 5.08
C ASN A 113 11.73 28.39 6.44
N GLY A 114 12.13 27.14 6.70
CA GLY A 114 12.85 26.75 7.91
C GLY A 114 14.19 27.49 8.06
N GLY A 115 14.98 27.60 6.98
CA GLY A 115 16.24 28.36 6.99
C GLY A 115 16.03 29.84 7.33
N ALA A 116 15.03 30.49 6.73
CA ALA A 116 14.69 31.87 7.03
C ALA A 116 14.22 32.06 8.49
N LEU A 117 13.36 31.15 8.97
CA LEU A 117 12.89 31.11 10.35
C LEU A 117 14.06 31.02 11.34
N PHE A 118 14.95 30.05 11.18
CA PHE A 118 16.07 29.85 12.10
C PHE A 118 17.07 31.00 12.05
N GLY A 119 17.30 31.59 10.88
CA GLY A 119 18.14 32.79 10.75
C GLY A 119 17.58 33.98 11.54
N MET A 120 16.27 34.23 11.45
CA MET A 120 15.62 35.32 12.20
C MET A 120 15.55 35.03 13.71
N LEU A 121 15.31 33.78 14.11
CA LEU A 121 15.39 33.37 15.53
C LEU A 121 16.81 33.54 16.09
N ALA A 122 17.84 33.17 15.33
CA ALA A 122 19.23 33.32 15.75
C ALA A 122 19.58 34.80 16.01
N MET A 123 19.08 35.74 15.20
CA MET A 123 19.26 37.18 15.45
C MET A 123 18.61 37.61 16.76
N GLN A 124 17.38 37.15 17.05
CA GLN A 124 16.71 37.46 18.32
C GLN A 124 17.43 36.83 19.52
N TRP A 125 17.86 35.58 19.38
CA TRP A 125 18.57 34.84 20.40
C TRP A 125 19.96 35.42 20.71
N ALA A 126 20.65 35.99 19.72
CA ALA A 126 21.90 36.72 19.96
C ALA A 126 21.69 37.91 20.90
N VAL A 127 20.57 38.62 20.79
CA VAL A 127 20.21 39.69 21.73
C VAL A 127 19.93 39.12 23.11
N TRP A 128 19.07 38.10 23.21
CA TRP A 128 18.71 37.49 24.49
C TRP A 128 19.86 36.75 25.19
N ALA A 129 20.88 36.31 24.46
CA ALA A 129 22.07 35.67 25.03
C ALA A 129 22.90 36.62 25.91
N HIS A 130 22.80 37.94 25.67
CA HIS A 130 23.47 38.97 26.47
C HIS A 130 22.66 39.39 27.71
N GLU A 131 21.41 38.92 27.84
CA GLU A 131 20.58 39.17 29.01
C GLU A 131 20.94 38.20 30.17
N PRO A 132 20.67 38.56 31.44
CA PRO A 132 20.86 37.66 32.57
C PRO A 132 20.11 36.32 32.37
N THR A 133 20.75 35.22 32.75
CA THR A 133 20.18 33.88 32.53
C THR A 133 18.83 33.73 33.23
N GLY A 134 17.79 33.46 32.46
CA GLY A 134 16.42 33.38 32.97
C GLY A 134 15.45 32.85 31.92
N LEU A 135 14.32 32.33 32.39
CA LEU A 135 13.17 31.97 31.56
C LEU A 135 12.05 32.94 31.90
N HIS A 136 11.58 33.69 30.90
CA HIS A 136 10.54 34.69 31.09
C HIS A 136 9.31 34.30 30.29
N ALA A 137 8.14 34.31 30.93
CA ALA A 137 6.89 34.11 30.22
C ALA A 137 6.66 35.24 29.22
N ILE A 138 6.20 34.89 28.01
CA ILE A 138 5.84 35.85 26.97
C ILE A 138 4.38 35.66 26.57
N ASP A 139 3.71 36.78 26.30
CA ASP A 139 2.38 36.78 25.71
C ASP A 139 2.48 37.22 24.24
N LEU A 140 2.21 36.28 23.34
CA LEU A 140 2.19 36.49 21.89
C LEU A 140 0.76 36.69 21.35
N GLY A 141 -0.23 36.81 22.24
CA GLY A 141 -1.65 36.90 21.90
C GLY A 141 -2.13 35.67 21.13
N TRP A 142 -2.90 35.89 20.08
CA TRP A 142 -3.45 34.81 19.25
C TRP A 142 -2.37 33.90 18.63
N ARG A 143 -1.17 34.43 18.38
CA ARG A 143 -0.05 33.66 17.81
C ARG A 143 0.47 32.63 18.81
N GLY A 144 0.57 32.98 20.09
CA GLY A 144 0.98 32.05 21.15
C GLY A 144 0.00 30.90 21.33
N TRP A 145 -1.31 31.20 21.29
CA TRP A 145 -2.36 30.18 21.31
C TRP A 145 -2.29 29.25 20.09
N LEU A 146 -2.12 29.80 18.89
CA LEU A 146 -2.02 29.00 17.66
C LEU A 146 -0.77 28.12 17.66
N LEU A 147 0.39 28.64 18.08
CA LEU A 147 1.62 27.87 18.18
C LEU A 147 1.52 26.78 19.26
N SER A 148 0.84 27.04 20.37
CA SER A 148 0.56 26.03 21.39
C SER A 148 -0.38 24.93 20.87
N LEU A 149 -1.37 25.29 20.05
CA LEU A 149 -2.21 24.32 19.35
C LEU A 149 -1.39 23.45 18.39
N PHE A 150 -0.47 24.04 17.62
CA PHE A 150 0.46 23.29 16.77
C PHE A 150 1.35 22.37 17.59
N ALA A 151 1.87 22.82 18.74
CA ALA A 151 2.66 22.01 19.64
C ALA A 151 1.91 20.75 20.10
N VAL A 152 0.65 20.89 20.50
CA VAL A 152 -0.20 19.76 20.89
C VAL A 152 -0.44 18.83 19.70
N GLY A 153 -0.84 19.39 18.55
CA GLY A 153 -1.13 18.60 17.34
C GLY A 153 0.06 17.77 16.86
N VAL A 154 1.24 18.38 16.75
CA VAL A 154 2.45 17.69 16.30
C VAL A 154 2.91 16.64 17.31
N THR A 155 2.80 16.92 18.62
CA THR A 155 3.15 15.94 19.67
C THR A 155 2.23 14.73 19.63
N VAL A 156 0.91 14.94 19.50
CA VAL A 156 -0.07 13.86 19.38
C VAL A 156 0.19 13.01 18.13
N SER A 157 0.49 13.66 17.00
CA SER A 157 0.88 12.96 15.78
C SER A 157 2.15 12.12 15.98
N GLY A 158 3.18 12.69 16.61
CA GLY A 158 4.43 11.99 16.91
C GLY A 158 4.25 10.77 17.82
N LEU A 159 3.46 10.89 18.88
CA LEU A 159 3.12 9.77 19.76
C LEU A 159 2.38 8.66 19.00
N ARG A 160 1.43 9.02 18.13
CA ARG A 160 0.72 8.07 17.27
C ARG A 160 1.68 7.32 16.35
N ASP A 161 2.61 8.02 15.72
CA ASP A 161 3.58 7.42 14.79
C ASP A 161 4.55 6.51 15.54
N GLY A 162 4.98 6.89 16.76
CA GLY A 162 5.78 6.03 17.64
C GLY A 162 5.05 4.75 18.05
N LEU A 163 3.75 4.85 18.36
CA LEU A 163 2.90 3.68 18.62
C LEU A 163 2.72 2.81 17.37
N ALA A 164 2.61 3.39 16.18
CA ALA A 164 2.57 2.65 14.92
C ALA A 164 3.88 1.91 14.66
N ALA A 165 5.04 2.57 14.83
CA ALA A 165 6.35 1.96 14.70
C ALA A 165 6.54 0.79 15.68
N CYS A 166 6.15 0.95 16.95
CA CYS A 166 6.19 -0.13 17.94
C CYS A 166 5.28 -1.31 17.56
N ARG A 167 4.08 -1.04 17.04
CA ARG A 167 3.16 -2.08 16.57
C ARG A 167 3.74 -2.85 15.38
N ILE A 168 4.37 -2.17 14.44
CA ILE A 168 5.05 -2.81 13.29
C ILE A 168 6.21 -3.67 13.79
N ALA A 169 7.02 -3.17 14.73
CA ALA A 169 8.15 -3.90 15.30
C ALA A 169 7.76 -5.20 16.02
N ARG A 170 6.59 -5.20 16.68
CA ARG A 170 6.08 -6.39 17.41
C ARG A 170 5.39 -7.42 16.51
N ARG A 171 5.21 -7.15 15.21
CA ARG A 171 4.61 -8.14 14.32
C ARG A 171 5.61 -9.25 14.03
N VAL A 172 5.16 -10.48 14.28
CA VAL A 172 5.80 -11.65 13.69
C VAL A 172 5.56 -11.58 12.18
N PRO A 173 6.60 -11.52 11.35
CA PRO A 173 6.44 -11.56 9.90
C PRO A 173 5.66 -12.82 9.51
N ALA A 174 4.72 -12.68 8.57
CA ALA A 174 4.12 -13.84 7.95
C ALA A 174 5.23 -14.74 7.39
N ALA A 175 5.11 -16.05 7.60
CA ALA A 175 6.03 -17.01 7.01
C ALA A 175 6.08 -16.79 5.49
N ASN A 176 7.29 -16.61 4.95
CA ASN A 176 7.49 -16.44 3.52
C ASN A 176 7.09 -17.75 2.81
N PRO A 177 6.05 -17.76 1.95
CA PRO A 177 5.54 -18.99 1.35
C PRO A 177 6.50 -19.60 0.30
N PHE A 178 7.51 -18.84 -0.12
CA PHE A 178 8.56 -19.30 -1.02
C PHE A 178 9.79 -19.84 -0.26
N ALA A 179 9.87 -19.63 1.06
CA ALA A 179 10.98 -20.14 1.86
C ALA A 179 11.01 -21.68 1.84
N GLY A 180 12.23 -22.24 1.73
CA GLY A 180 12.44 -23.68 1.64
C GLY A 180 12.24 -24.26 0.23
N GLN A 181 11.79 -23.48 -0.75
CA GLN A 181 11.86 -23.87 -2.15
C GLN A 181 13.30 -23.79 -2.66
N PRO A 182 13.72 -24.65 -3.61
CA PRO A 182 15.05 -24.56 -4.19
C PRO A 182 15.19 -23.21 -4.92
N PRO A 183 16.36 -22.54 -4.82
CA PRO A 183 16.65 -21.34 -5.58
C PRO A 183 16.41 -21.57 -7.08
N GLY A 184 15.87 -20.56 -7.76
CA GLY A 184 15.54 -20.64 -9.17
C GLY A 184 15.45 -19.26 -9.81
N ASN A 185 15.49 -19.25 -11.14
CA ASN A 185 15.44 -18.03 -11.94
C ASN A 185 13.98 -17.72 -12.29
N VAL A 186 13.48 -16.56 -11.86
CA VAL A 186 12.10 -16.13 -12.06
C VAL A 186 12.06 -14.90 -12.96
N LEU A 187 11.35 -15.01 -14.08
CA LEU A 187 10.97 -13.85 -14.89
C LEU A 187 9.60 -13.34 -14.43
N ALA A 188 9.54 -12.11 -13.92
CA ALA A 188 8.31 -11.51 -13.45
C ALA A 188 7.89 -10.32 -14.30
N THR A 189 6.59 -10.12 -14.48
CA THR A 189 6.01 -8.87 -14.98
C THR A 189 5.02 -8.31 -13.96
N GLY A 190 4.80 -6.99 -13.98
CA GLY A 190 3.93 -6.35 -12.99
C GLY A 190 4.50 -6.38 -11.57
N GLY A 191 5.80 -6.64 -11.41
CA GLY A 191 6.50 -6.72 -10.13
C GLY A 191 6.48 -5.42 -9.31
N THR A 192 6.34 -4.26 -9.93
CA THR A 192 6.21 -2.98 -9.18
C THR A 192 4.76 -2.69 -8.73
N GLY A 193 3.83 -3.61 -9.01
CA GLY A 193 2.40 -3.48 -8.69
C GLY A 193 2.05 -4.01 -7.29
N PHE A 194 0.79 -3.85 -6.90
CA PHE A 194 0.29 -4.18 -5.55
C PHE A 194 0.58 -5.62 -5.07
N ILE A 195 0.37 -6.62 -5.94
CA ILE A 195 0.69 -8.03 -5.65
C ILE A 195 2.17 -8.30 -5.93
N GLY A 196 2.66 -7.76 -7.05
CA GLY A 196 4.01 -8.00 -7.55
C GLY A 196 5.11 -7.55 -6.60
N GLU A 197 4.92 -6.44 -5.88
CA GLU A 197 5.95 -5.90 -4.98
C GLU A 197 6.27 -6.89 -3.86
N THR A 198 5.23 -7.39 -3.21
CA THR A 198 5.38 -8.37 -2.13
C THR A 198 5.87 -9.71 -2.67
N LEU A 199 5.39 -10.13 -3.84
CA LEU A 199 5.87 -11.34 -4.53
C LEU A 199 7.38 -11.30 -4.79
N VAL A 200 7.85 -10.26 -5.49
CA VAL A 200 9.26 -10.13 -5.87
C VAL A 200 10.14 -10.03 -4.63
N SER A 201 9.71 -9.28 -3.62
CA SER A 201 10.47 -9.16 -2.36
C SER A 201 10.60 -10.51 -1.67
N GLN A 202 9.51 -11.26 -1.54
CA GLN A 202 9.54 -12.58 -0.90
C GLN A 202 10.32 -13.62 -1.71
N LEU A 203 10.30 -13.55 -3.05
CA LEU A 203 11.13 -14.41 -3.90
C LEU A 203 12.63 -14.15 -3.67
N LEU A 204 13.04 -12.87 -3.64
CA LEU A 204 14.43 -12.49 -3.34
C LEU A 204 14.85 -12.93 -1.95
N ASP A 205 13.99 -12.72 -0.95
CA ASP A 205 14.27 -13.10 0.44
C ASP A 205 14.30 -14.64 0.62
N ALA A 206 13.67 -15.39 -0.28
CA ALA A 206 13.77 -16.85 -0.36
C ALA A 206 14.97 -17.35 -1.20
N GLY A 207 15.79 -16.44 -1.75
CA GLY A 207 16.99 -16.77 -2.51
C GLY A 207 16.78 -17.00 -4.01
N HIS A 208 15.60 -16.70 -4.56
CA HIS A 208 15.38 -16.75 -6.01
C HIS A 208 16.02 -15.55 -6.72
N ALA A 209 16.57 -15.79 -7.91
CA ALA A 209 17.05 -14.72 -8.78
C ALA A 209 15.87 -14.19 -9.61
N VAL A 210 15.55 -12.91 -9.48
CA VAL A 210 14.41 -12.30 -10.18
C VAL A 210 14.89 -11.37 -11.29
N THR A 211 14.40 -11.62 -12.50
CA THR A 211 14.43 -10.66 -13.61
C THR A 211 13.04 -10.07 -13.79
N LEU A 212 12.94 -8.75 -13.83
CA LEU A 212 11.69 -8.02 -13.85
C LEU A 212 11.53 -7.24 -15.15
N LEU A 213 10.48 -7.56 -15.91
CA LEU A 213 10.03 -6.73 -17.03
C LEU A 213 9.26 -5.52 -16.48
N ALA A 214 9.92 -4.37 -16.42
CA ALA A 214 9.38 -3.13 -15.86
C ALA A 214 9.43 -1.96 -16.85
N ARG A 215 8.35 -1.18 -16.89
CA ARG A 215 8.27 0.05 -17.70
C ARG A 215 9.12 1.19 -17.15
N ASP A 216 9.34 1.21 -15.84
CA ASP A 216 10.18 2.19 -15.13
C ASP A 216 11.24 1.41 -14.33
N PRO A 217 12.43 1.15 -14.93
CA PRO A 217 13.49 0.39 -14.28
C PRO A 217 14.10 1.12 -13.07
N LEU A 218 14.09 2.46 -13.07
CA LEU A 218 14.54 3.23 -11.90
C LEU A 218 13.62 2.99 -10.71
N ARG A 219 12.31 3.05 -10.91
CA ARG A 219 11.35 2.73 -9.84
C ARG A 219 11.56 1.31 -9.30
N ALA A 220 11.80 0.33 -10.18
CA ALA A 220 12.10 -1.03 -9.75
C ALA A 220 13.39 -1.12 -8.94
N ALA A 221 14.44 -0.40 -9.34
CA ALA A 221 15.72 -0.37 -8.62
C ALA A 221 15.57 0.19 -7.20
N TYR A 222 14.85 1.30 -7.02
CA TYR A 222 14.54 1.85 -5.68
C TYR A 222 13.72 0.86 -4.85
N GLN A 223 12.63 0.34 -5.42
CA GLN A 223 11.68 -0.52 -4.71
C GLN A 223 12.27 -1.86 -4.23
N PHE A 224 13.31 -2.36 -4.91
CA PHE A 224 13.97 -3.62 -4.58
C PHE A 224 15.45 -3.47 -4.19
N HIS A 225 15.90 -2.26 -3.87
CA HIS A 225 17.27 -1.95 -3.44
C HIS A 225 18.35 -2.50 -4.39
N GLY A 226 18.11 -2.40 -5.70
CA GLY A 226 19.03 -2.89 -6.73
C GLY A 226 19.18 -4.41 -6.81
N ARG A 227 18.43 -5.20 -6.02
CA ARG A 227 18.53 -6.67 -5.98
C ARG A 227 17.93 -7.39 -7.20
N VAL A 228 17.25 -6.66 -8.08
CA VAL A 228 16.50 -7.21 -9.23
C VAL A 228 17.10 -6.72 -10.54
N ARG A 229 17.36 -7.65 -11.47
CA ARG A 229 17.67 -7.29 -12.85
C ARG A 229 16.41 -6.78 -13.52
N SER A 230 16.39 -5.49 -13.90
CA SER A 230 15.24 -4.90 -14.59
C SER A 230 15.51 -4.81 -16.09
N VAL A 231 14.55 -5.27 -16.90
CA VAL A 231 14.53 -5.13 -18.36
C VAL A 231 13.30 -4.34 -18.78
N THR A 232 13.40 -3.51 -19.82
CA THR A 232 12.27 -2.70 -20.29
C THR A 232 11.49 -3.35 -21.42
N SER A 233 12.12 -4.30 -22.11
CA SER A 233 11.53 -5.01 -23.24
C SER A 233 11.98 -6.47 -23.24
N VAL A 234 11.16 -7.34 -23.82
CA VAL A 234 11.44 -8.77 -23.92
C VAL A 234 12.63 -9.04 -24.85
N GLU A 235 12.88 -8.14 -25.82
CA GLU A 235 14.00 -8.19 -26.75
C GLU A 235 15.37 -8.00 -26.07
N GLN A 236 15.41 -7.56 -24.81
CA GLN A 236 16.63 -7.53 -23.99
C GLN A 236 16.94 -8.87 -23.32
N LEU A 237 16.01 -9.83 -23.38
CA LEU A 237 16.23 -11.20 -22.91
C LEU A 237 16.91 -11.99 -24.02
N GLN A 238 18.07 -12.54 -23.72
CA GLN A 238 18.79 -13.37 -24.68
C GLN A 238 18.17 -14.77 -24.76
N PRO A 239 18.20 -15.46 -25.92
CA PRO A 239 17.65 -16.81 -26.08
C PRO A 239 18.24 -17.85 -25.13
N HIS A 240 19.51 -17.70 -24.74
CA HIS A 240 20.21 -18.61 -23.83
C HIS A 240 19.90 -18.37 -22.34
N GLU A 241 19.18 -17.29 -22.00
CA GLU A 241 18.76 -17.03 -20.64
C GLU A 241 17.75 -18.07 -20.17
N ARG A 242 17.97 -18.61 -18.97
CA ARG A 242 17.17 -19.69 -18.41
C ARG A 242 16.32 -19.17 -17.27
N PHE A 243 15.00 -19.29 -17.41
CA PHE A 243 14.03 -19.03 -16.35
C PHE A 243 13.27 -20.31 -16.01
N ASP A 244 13.22 -20.68 -14.74
CA ASP A 244 12.46 -21.83 -14.28
C ASP A 244 10.96 -21.53 -14.26
N THR A 245 10.61 -20.29 -13.88
CA THR A 245 9.24 -19.81 -13.75
C THR A 245 9.07 -18.44 -14.40
N VAL A 246 8.01 -18.28 -15.19
CA VAL A 246 7.51 -16.97 -15.63
C VAL A 246 6.24 -16.62 -14.86
N ILE A 247 6.20 -15.45 -14.22
CA ILE A 247 5.03 -14.94 -13.50
C ILE A 247 4.55 -13.65 -14.14
N ASN A 248 3.42 -13.71 -14.84
CA ASN A 248 2.86 -12.58 -15.57
C ASN A 248 1.71 -11.93 -14.79
N LEU A 249 2.02 -10.88 -14.01
CA LEU A 249 1.04 -10.06 -13.28
C LEU A 249 0.81 -8.70 -13.94
N ALA A 250 1.36 -8.46 -15.14
CA ALA A 250 1.24 -7.19 -15.83
C ALA A 250 -0.22 -6.85 -16.17
N GLY A 251 -0.60 -5.61 -15.87
CA GLY A 251 -1.88 -5.05 -16.26
C GLY A 251 -2.03 -3.63 -15.76
N ALA A 252 -2.53 -2.74 -16.60
CA ALA A 252 -2.93 -1.42 -16.16
C ALA A 252 -4.14 -1.54 -15.19
N PRO A 253 -4.23 -0.69 -14.15
CA PRO A 253 -5.36 -0.69 -13.22
C PRO A 253 -6.69 -0.56 -13.96
N VAL A 254 -7.65 -1.41 -13.61
CA VAL A 254 -8.98 -1.42 -14.24
C VAL A 254 -9.84 -0.26 -13.72
N LEU A 255 -9.72 0.03 -12.42
CA LEU A 255 -10.32 1.19 -11.75
C LEU A 255 -9.58 2.48 -12.13
N GLY A 256 -10.32 3.59 -12.19
CA GLY A 256 -9.81 4.93 -12.51
C GLY A 256 -10.68 5.64 -13.54
N ALA A 257 -10.08 6.08 -14.65
CA ALA A 257 -10.78 6.79 -15.71
C ALA A 257 -11.87 5.94 -16.40
N ARG A 258 -12.96 6.60 -16.85
CA ARG A 258 -14.04 5.97 -17.64
C ARG A 258 -13.47 5.20 -18.84
N TRP A 259 -14.08 4.06 -19.17
CA TRP A 259 -13.63 3.16 -20.23
C TRP A 259 -13.96 3.67 -21.64
N SER A 260 -13.24 4.72 -22.07
CA SER A 260 -13.19 5.14 -23.47
C SER A 260 -12.53 4.08 -24.35
N LYS A 261 -12.71 4.17 -25.69
CA LYS A 261 -12.03 3.29 -26.66
C LYS A 261 -10.51 3.24 -26.43
N ARG A 262 -9.89 4.40 -26.18
CA ARG A 262 -8.45 4.52 -25.87
C ARG A 262 -8.08 3.78 -24.57
N ARG A 263 -8.91 3.91 -23.52
CA ARG A 263 -8.66 3.21 -22.24
C ARG A 263 -8.82 1.69 -22.38
N ARG A 264 -9.84 1.22 -23.12
CA ARG A 264 -10.03 -0.21 -23.41
C ARG A 264 -8.84 -0.80 -24.18
N ALA A 265 -8.35 -0.09 -25.20
CA ALA A 265 -7.16 -0.49 -25.95
C ALA A 265 -5.91 -0.56 -25.05
N LEU A 266 -5.72 0.40 -24.15
CA LEU A 266 -4.64 0.36 -23.16
C LEU A 266 -4.75 -0.83 -22.21
N LEU A 267 -5.96 -1.14 -21.73
CA LEU A 267 -6.20 -2.29 -20.83
C LEU A 267 -5.86 -3.61 -21.52
N LEU A 268 -6.25 -3.77 -22.79
CA LEU A 268 -5.89 -4.91 -23.64
C LEU A 268 -4.38 -4.99 -23.87
N ALA A 269 -3.75 -3.91 -24.36
CA ALA A 269 -2.33 -3.89 -24.66
C ALA A 269 -1.45 -4.21 -23.44
N SER A 270 -1.83 -3.69 -22.26
CA SER A 270 -1.11 -3.92 -21.00
C SER A 270 -1.16 -5.36 -20.47
N ARG A 271 -1.97 -6.22 -21.09
CA ARG A 271 -2.23 -7.61 -20.69
C ARG A 271 -1.92 -8.57 -21.84
N VAL A 272 -2.73 -8.51 -22.90
CA VAL A 272 -2.59 -9.33 -24.11
C VAL A 272 -1.26 -9.02 -24.80
N GLY A 273 -0.92 -7.74 -24.99
CA GLY A 273 0.33 -7.35 -25.67
C GLY A 273 1.59 -7.79 -24.91
N VAL A 274 1.58 -7.68 -23.57
CA VAL A 274 2.69 -8.16 -22.73
C VAL A 274 2.80 -9.69 -22.81
N THR A 275 1.66 -10.39 -22.74
CA THR A 275 1.63 -11.86 -22.84
C THR A 275 2.14 -12.32 -24.20
N GLN A 276 1.70 -11.71 -25.30
CA GLN A 276 2.20 -11.99 -26.65
C GLN A 276 3.69 -11.71 -26.80
N SER A 277 4.21 -10.64 -26.20
CA SER A 277 5.64 -10.31 -26.25
C SER A 277 6.46 -11.38 -25.52
N LEU A 278 6.02 -11.81 -24.34
CA LEU A 278 6.65 -12.91 -23.62
C LEU A 278 6.55 -14.23 -24.40
N MET A 279 5.43 -14.50 -25.08
CA MET A 279 5.28 -15.69 -25.93
C MET A 279 6.30 -15.72 -27.07
N ARG A 280 6.57 -14.57 -27.72
CA ARG A 280 7.63 -14.50 -28.75
C ARG A 280 9.00 -14.89 -28.21
N TRP A 281 9.32 -14.51 -26.96
CA TRP A 281 10.55 -14.97 -26.32
C TRP A 281 10.49 -16.46 -25.98
N VAL A 282 9.35 -16.97 -25.50
CA VAL A 282 9.18 -18.42 -25.29
C VAL A 282 9.41 -19.17 -26.59
N GLU A 283 9.00 -18.66 -27.75
CA GLU A 283 9.24 -19.32 -29.05
C GLU A 283 10.74 -19.42 -29.38
N THR A 284 11.53 -18.38 -29.09
CA THR A 284 12.96 -18.31 -29.44
C THR A 284 13.91 -18.82 -28.37
N ALA A 285 13.49 -18.97 -27.11
CA ALA A 285 14.36 -19.39 -26.00
C ALA A 285 14.91 -20.81 -26.18
N ASP A 286 16.20 -21.01 -25.88
CA ASP A 286 16.86 -22.31 -25.98
C ASP A 286 16.29 -23.32 -24.96
N VAL A 287 16.00 -22.82 -23.75
CA VAL A 287 15.40 -23.60 -22.67
C VAL A 287 14.08 -22.96 -22.27
N LYS A 288 12.98 -23.67 -22.50
CA LYS A 288 11.65 -23.19 -22.15
C LYS A 288 11.44 -23.22 -20.62
N PRO A 289 10.68 -22.28 -20.06
CA PRO A 289 10.37 -22.30 -18.63
C PRO A 289 9.56 -23.54 -18.26
N ARG A 290 9.78 -24.07 -17.06
CA ARG A 290 9.02 -25.22 -16.56
C ARG A 290 7.59 -24.82 -16.22
N THR A 291 7.42 -23.61 -15.69
CA THR A 291 6.16 -23.13 -15.15
C THR A 291 5.84 -21.73 -15.65
N TRP A 292 4.60 -21.51 -16.05
CA TRP A 292 4.04 -20.22 -16.35
C TRP A 292 2.84 -19.94 -15.46
N ILE A 293 2.87 -18.84 -14.72
CA ILE A 293 1.78 -18.39 -13.86
C ILE A 293 1.20 -17.10 -14.46
N GLN A 294 -0.04 -17.18 -14.92
CA GLN A 294 -0.74 -16.10 -15.61
C GLN A 294 -1.80 -15.49 -14.70
N ALA A 295 -1.72 -14.18 -14.46
CA ALA A 295 -2.86 -13.47 -13.88
C ALA A 295 -4.01 -13.39 -14.89
N SER A 296 -5.22 -13.54 -14.36
CA SER A 296 -6.52 -13.24 -14.98
C SER A 296 -7.41 -12.61 -13.90
N ALA A 297 -8.71 -12.49 -14.15
CA ALA A 297 -9.66 -12.01 -13.16
C ALA A 297 -10.98 -12.77 -13.26
N ILE A 298 -11.72 -12.80 -12.15
CA ILE A 298 -13.09 -13.30 -12.12
C ILE A 298 -14.03 -12.54 -13.06
N GLY A 299 -13.63 -11.36 -13.56
CA GLY A 299 -14.33 -10.64 -14.62
C GLY A 299 -14.59 -11.49 -15.88
N TYR A 300 -13.89 -12.62 -16.06
CA TYR A 300 -14.19 -13.65 -17.05
C TYR A 300 -15.67 -14.11 -17.02
N TYR A 301 -16.27 -14.23 -15.84
CA TYR A 301 -17.65 -14.69 -15.72
C TYR A 301 -18.68 -13.59 -16.01
N GLY A 302 -18.26 -12.32 -16.06
CA GLY A 302 -19.14 -11.17 -16.29
C GLY A 302 -20.23 -11.01 -15.22
N VAL A 303 -21.24 -10.20 -15.51
CA VAL A 303 -22.36 -10.02 -14.56
C VAL A 303 -23.21 -11.30 -14.50
N ARG A 304 -23.51 -11.75 -13.28
CA ARG A 304 -24.28 -12.97 -13.01
C ARG A 304 -25.28 -12.72 -11.87
N PRO A 305 -26.37 -13.50 -11.79
CA PRO A 305 -27.22 -13.56 -10.62
C PRO A 305 -26.41 -13.83 -9.34
N ALA A 306 -26.81 -13.20 -8.24
CA ALA A 306 -26.09 -13.24 -6.96
C ALA A 306 -26.09 -14.63 -6.28
N ASP A 307 -27.09 -15.45 -6.61
CA ASP A 307 -27.31 -16.81 -6.12
C ASP A 307 -26.59 -17.88 -6.95
N GLU A 308 -26.27 -17.59 -8.22
CA GLU A 308 -25.53 -18.49 -9.11
C GLU A 308 -24.09 -18.68 -8.61
N ARG A 309 -23.73 -19.93 -8.27
CA ARG A 309 -22.37 -20.31 -7.88
C ARG A 309 -21.54 -20.66 -9.11
N LEU A 310 -20.41 -19.99 -9.28
CA LEU A 310 -19.54 -20.12 -10.45
C LEU A 310 -18.22 -20.78 -10.05
N ASP A 311 -17.80 -21.79 -10.78
CA ASP A 311 -16.52 -22.48 -10.61
C ASP A 311 -15.63 -22.35 -11.86
N GLU A 312 -14.48 -23.01 -11.87
CA GLU A 312 -13.54 -22.97 -12.99
C GLU A 312 -14.09 -23.55 -14.30
N GLY A 313 -15.11 -24.44 -14.22
CA GLY A 313 -15.79 -25.03 -15.38
C GLY A 313 -16.92 -24.15 -15.96
N SER A 314 -17.31 -23.10 -15.24
CA SER A 314 -18.42 -22.23 -15.63
C SER A 314 -18.11 -21.38 -16.87
N ARG A 315 -19.14 -21.13 -17.69
CA ARG A 315 -19.01 -20.39 -18.96
C ARG A 315 -18.66 -18.92 -18.76
N ALA A 316 -17.95 -18.35 -19.74
CA ALA A 316 -17.64 -16.92 -19.78
C ALA A 316 -18.91 -16.05 -19.81
N GLY A 317 -18.79 -14.83 -19.28
CA GLY A 317 -19.83 -13.81 -19.34
C GLY A 317 -19.84 -13.01 -20.62
N THR A 318 -20.67 -11.98 -20.60
CA THR A 318 -20.70 -10.92 -21.61
C THR A 318 -20.04 -9.64 -21.05
N GLY A 319 -19.94 -8.61 -21.89
CA GLY A 319 -19.36 -7.32 -21.50
C GLY A 319 -17.85 -7.24 -21.71
N PHE A 320 -17.32 -6.01 -21.60
CA PHE A 320 -15.92 -5.72 -21.89
C PHE A 320 -14.95 -6.49 -20.99
N MET A 321 -15.24 -6.63 -19.70
CA MET A 321 -14.35 -7.33 -18.75
C MET A 321 -14.23 -8.83 -19.05
N SER A 322 -15.34 -9.48 -19.41
CA SER A 322 -15.33 -10.89 -19.81
C SER A 322 -14.48 -11.08 -21.07
N GLU A 323 -14.69 -10.23 -22.08
CA GLU A 323 -13.93 -10.32 -23.33
C GLU A 323 -12.45 -10.01 -23.13
N LEU A 324 -12.11 -9.03 -22.28
CA LEU A 324 -10.73 -8.75 -21.88
C LEU A 324 -10.07 -9.98 -21.23
N CYS A 325 -10.73 -10.63 -20.27
CA CYS A 325 -10.20 -11.81 -19.61
C CYS A 325 -10.05 -12.99 -20.59
N ARG A 326 -11.06 -13.23 -21.45
CA ARG A 326 -11.00 -14.26 -22.50
C ARG A 326 -9.83 -14.07 -23.44
N GLN A 327 -9.62 -12.86 -23.97
CA GLN A 327 -8.50 -12.57 -24.84
C GLN A 327 -7.16 -12.73 -24.12
N TRP A 328 -7.10 -12.33 -22.85
CA TRP A 328 -5.91 -12.47 -22.03
C TRP A 328 -5.55 -13.93 -21.79
N GLU A 329 -6.51 -14.76 -21.37
CA GLU A 329 -6.30 -16.20 -21.17
C GLU A 329 -5.93 -16.90 -22.48
N ARG A 330 -6.60 -16.58 -23.59
CA ARG A 330 -6.29 -17.12 -24.93
C ARG A 330 -4.87 -16.79 -25.38
N SER A 331 -4.35 -15.61 -25.05
CA SER A 331 -3.00 -15.21 -25.46
C SER A 331 -1.89 -16.05 -24.83
N ALA A 332 -2.16 -16.76 -23.74
CA ALA A 332 -1.23 -17.69 -23.08
C ALA A 332 -1.47 -19.17 -23.46
N GLN A 333 -2.56 -19.51 -24.16
CA GLN A 333 -2.86 -20.91 -24.54
C GLN A 333 -1.75 -21.61 -25.35
N PRO A 334 -1.00 -20.95 -26.26
CA PRO A 334 0.02 -21.64 -27.04
C PRO A 334 1.18 -22.22 -26.21
N LEU A 335 1.33 -21.85 -24.93
CA LEU A 335 2.35 -22.40 -24.01
C LEU A 335 2.34 -23.93 -23.96
N GLU A 336 1.15 -24.54 -24.01
CA GLU A 336 1.01 -26.00 -23.95
C GLU A 336 1.71 -26.70 -25.13
N ARG A 337 1.74 -26.07 -26.30
CA ARG A 337 2.44 -26.58 -27.49
C ARG A 337 3.95 -26.59 -27.32
N HIS A 338 4.47 -25.78 -26.41
CA HIS A 338 5.90 -25.73 -26.05
C HIS A 338 6.23 -26.59 -24.83
N GLY A 339 5.29 -27.42 -24.35
CA GLY A 339 5.49 -28.26 -23.16
C GLY A 339 5.55 -27.47 -21.85
N VAL A 340 5.24 -26.16 -21.87
CA VAL A 340 5.28 -25.31 -20.68
C VAL A 340 4.01 -25.52 -19.86
N ARG A 341 4.16 -25.83 -18.58
CA ARG A 341 3.02 -25.96 -17.67
C ARG A 341 2.44 -24.57 -17.37
N SER A 342 1.18 -24.35 -17.74
CA SER A 342 0.48 -23.09 -17.49
C SER A 342 -0.51 -23.21 -16.32
N VAL A 343 -0.51 -22.20 -15.46
CA VAL A 343 -1.47 -21.99 -14.36
C VAL A 343 -2.07 -20.60 -14.53
N VAL A 344 -3.38 -20.52 -14.75
CA VAL A 344 -4.12 -19.26 -14.89
C VAL A 344 -4.86 -18.98 -13.59
N LEU A 345 -4.59 -17.83 -12.98
CA LEU A 345 -5.21 -17.42 -11.72
C LEU A 345 -6.29 -16.36 -12.00
N ARG A 346 -7.57 -16.72 -11.91
CA ARG A 346 -8.69 -15.77 -11.95
C ARG A 346 -8.84 -15.12 -10.59
N LEU A 347 -8.24 -13.94 -10.44
CA LEU A 347 -8.20 -13.22 -9.17
C LEU A 347 -9.55 -12.56 -8.86
N GLY A 348 -10.01 -12.72 -7.62
CA GLY A 348 -11.07 -11.91 -7.02
C GLY A 348 -10.62 -10.49 -6.69
N VAL A 349 -11.43 -9.77 -5.93
CA VAL A 349 -11.01 -8.49 -5.33
C VAL A 349 -9.93 -8.77 -4.29
N VAL A 350 -8.69 -8.40 -4.58
CA VAL A 350 -7.56 -8.68 -3.69
C VAL A 350 -7.50 -7.66 -2.56
N PHE A 351 -7.70 -8.13 -1.33
CA PHE A 351 -7.60 -7.36 -0.10
C PHE A 351 -6.15 -7.34 0.39
N GLY A 352 -5.66 -6.16 0.76
CA GLY A 352 -4.37 -5.96 1.37
C GLY A 352 -4.16 -4.50 1.80
N PRO A 353 -2.95 -4.10 2.22
CA PRO A 353 -2.61 -2.73 2.66
C PRO A 353 -2.58 -1.71 1.50
N GLY A 354 -3.31 -1.96 0.42
CA GLY A 354 -3.35 -1.18 -0.80
C GLY A 354 -4.42 -1.73 -1.74
N GLY A 355 -4.26 -1.51 -3.05
CA GLY A 355 -5.20 -2.02 -4.04
C GLY A 355 -6.60 -1.44 -3.89
N ALA A 356 -7.63 -2.26 -4.11
CA ALA A 356 -9.02 -1.80 -4.10
C ALA A 356 -9.60 -1.58 -2.69
N LEU A 357 -9.03 -2.24 -1.67
CA LEU A 357 -9.59 -2.19 -0.32
C LEU A 357 -9.44 -0.82 0.35
N ARG A 358 -8.27 -0.16 0.19
CA ARG A 358 -8.01 1.13 0.84
C ARG A 358 -9.03 2.22 0.44
N PRO A 359 -9.32 2.44 -0.86
CA PRO A 359 -10.40 3.35 -1.27
C PRO A 359 -11.79 2.98 -0.71
N MET A 360 -12.07 1.68 -0.55
CA MET A 360 -13.35 1.22 0.03
C MET A 360 -13.45 1.53 1.53
N LEU A 361 -12.34 1.43 2.27
CA LEU A 361 -12.30 1.68 3.71
C LEU A 361 -12.25 3.18 4.06
N LEU A 362 -11.72 4.02 3.18
CA LEU A 362 -11.49 5.45 3.48
C LEU A 362 -12.74 6.18 4.02
N PRO A 363 -13.92 6.10 3.38
CA PRO A 363 -15.13 6.73 3.94
C PRO A 363 -15.54 6.16 5.31
N HIS A 364 -15.24 4.89 5.56
CA HIS A 364 -15.62 4.21 6.79
C HIS A 364 -14.73 4.64 7.97
N TYR A 365 -13.47 5.01 7.74
CA TYR A 365 -12.61 5.59 8.78
C TYR A 365 -13.18 6.92 9.32
N PHE A 366 -13.83 7.70 8.46
CA PHE A 366 -14.50 8.96 8.81
C PHE A 366 -15.95 8.79 9.29
N GLY A 367 -16.44 7.56 9.45
CA GLY A 367 -17.84 7.31 9.85
C GLY A 367 -18.87 7.68 8.76
N MET A 368 -18.41 7.85 7.51
CA MET A 368 -19.22 8.10 6.32
C MET A 368 -19.36 6.82 5.47
N GLY A 369 -19.22 5.65 6.11
CA GLY A 369 -19.39 4.36 5.46
C GLY A 369 -20.83 4.13 5.01
N GLY A 370 -21.01 3.26 4.01
CA GLY A 370 -22.33 3.08 3.41
C GLY A 370 -22.46 1.99 2.37
N ARG A 371 -23.70 1.76 1.96
CA ARG A 371 -24.07 0.77 0.94
C ARG A 371 -24.28 1.41 -0.44
N PHE A 372 -23.91 0.67 -1.48
CA PHE A 372 -24.18 1.04 -2.87
C PHE A 372 -25.38 0.26 -3.41
N GLY A 373 -26.35 0.95 -4.01
CA GLY A 373 -27.57 0.31 -4.51
C GLY A 373 -28.36 -0.37 -3.39
N ASP A 374 -28.88 -1.56 -3.62
CA ASP A 374 -29.57 -2.37 -2.59
C ASP A 374 -28.58 -3.07 -1.62
N GLY A 375 -27.31 -3.18 -2.01
CA GLY A 375 -26.25 -3.88 -1.30
C GLY A 375 -26.22 -5.40 -1.56
N ALA A 376 -26.99 -5.90 -2.52
CA ALA A 376 -27.10 -7.34 -2.83
C ALA A 376 -25.96 -7.87 -3.71
N GLN A 377 -25.20 -6.99 -4.35
CA GLN A 377 -24.11 -7.37 -5.24
C GLN A 377 -23.04 -8.18 -4.49
N VAL A 378 -22.71 -9.36 -5.03
CA VAL A 378 -21.78 -10.30 -4.41
C VAL A 378 -20.35 -9.97 -4.80
N MET A 379 -19.52 -9.81 -3.78
CA MET A 379 -18.09 -9.60 -3.90
C MET A 379 -17.34 -10.89 -3.57
N SER A 380 -16.74 -11.48 -4.60
CA SER A 380 -15.74 -12.53 -4.44
C SER A 380 -14.36 -11.89 -4.27
N TRP A 381 -13.74 -12.11 -3.12
CA TRP A 381 -12.52 -11.43 -2.68
C TRP A 381 -11.44 -12.45 -2.28
N ILE A 382 -10.19 -12.04 -2.11
CA ILE A 382 -9.12 -12.89 -1.55
C ILE A 382 -8.08 -12.03 -0.82
N HIS A 383 -7.47 -12.54 0.24
CA HIS A 383 -6.36 -11.85 0.88
C HIS A 383 -5.08 -11.94 0.03
N ARG A 384 -4.30 -10.85 -0.06
CA ARG A 384 -3.05 -10.81 -0.85
C ARG A 384 -2.08 -11.93 -0.46
N ASP A 385 -1.92 -12.21 0.83
CA ASP A 385 -1.04 -13.29 1.30
C ASP A 385 -1.51 -14.68 0.82
N ASP A 386 -2.82 -14.91 0.71
CA ASP A 386 -3.33 -16.17 0.16
C ASP A 386 -3.08 -16.25 -1.36
N VAL A 387 -3.12 -15.13 -2.09
CA VAL A 387 -2.68 -15.08 -3.49
C VAL A 387 -1.20 -15.49 -3.61
N LEU A 388 -0.32 -14.97 -2.74
CA LEU A 388 1.10 -15.32 -2.75
C LEU A 388 1.32 -16.81 -2.42
N ARG A 389 0.55 -17.36 -1.47
CA ARG A 389 0.56 -18.80 -1.15
C ARG A 389 0.09 -19.66 -2.33
N ILE A 390 -0.91 -19.21 -3.09
CA ILE A 390 -1.36 -19.88 -4.32
C ILE A 390 -0.24 -19.84 -5.37
N ILE A 391 0.44 -18.71 -5.56
CA ILE A 391 1.57 -18.59 -6.50
C ILE A 391 2.72 -19.50 -6.08
N ALA A 392 3.10 -19.50 -4.80
CA ALA A 392 4.13 -20.37 -4.25
C ALA A 392 3.79 -21.86 -4.46
N ARG A 393 2.52 -22.23 -4.28
CA ARG A 393 2.04 -23.59 -4.57
C ARG A 393 2.09 -23.91 -6.07
N ALA A 394 1.71 -22.97 -6.93
CA ALA A 394 1.79 -23.15 -8.38
C ALA A 394 3.24 -23.34 -8.86
N MET A 395 4.22 -22.72 -8.19
CA MET A 395 5.65 -22.93 -8.45
C MET A 395 6.10 -24.34 -8.03
N SER A 396 5.72 -24.78 -6.83
CA SER A 396 6.25 -26.02 -6.24
C SER A 396 5.47 -27.30 -6.57
N ASN A 397 4.20 -27.20 -6.98
CA ASN A 397 3.35 -28.35 -7.28
C ASN A 397 3.24 -28.61 -8.81
N PRO A 398 3.88 -29.66 -9.35
CA PRO A 398 3.79 -30.00 -10.77
C PRO A 398 2.38 -30.39 -11.23
N GLY A 399 1.53 -30.86 -10.31
CA GLY A 399 0.14 -31.24 -10.60
C GLY A 399 -0.80 -30.05 -10.82
N MET A 400 -0.41 -28.85 -10.41
CA MET A 400 -1.23 -27.65 -10.58
C MET A 400 -1.15 -27.15 -12.04
N ARG A 401 -2.24 -27.29 -12.80
CA ARG A 401 -2.32 -26.93 -14.24
C ARG A 401 -3.69 -26.36 -14.61
N GLY A 402 -3.74 -25.47 -15.59
CA GLY A 402 -4.97 -24.87 -16.09
C GLY A 402 -5.49 -23.73 -15.21
N VAL A 403 -6.81 -23.52 -15.22
CA VAL A 403 -7.45 -22.37 -14.56
C VAL A 403 -7.75 -22.66 -13.09
N TYR A 404 -7.51 -21.69 -12.23
CA TYR A 404 -7.87 -21.68 -10.80
C TYR A 404 -8.53 -20.36 -10.42
N ASN A 405 -9.63 -20.42 -9.68
CA ASN A 405 -10.24 -19.25 -9.07
C ASN A 405 -9.49 -18.89 -7.79
N ALA A 406 -8.73 -17.80 -7.84
CA ALA A 406 -8.03 -17.25 -6.69
C ALA A 406 -8.97 -16.33 -5.91
N VAL A 407 -9.93 -16.94 -5.22
CA VAL A 407 -10.93 -16.31 -4.35
C VAL A 407 -10.97 -17.03 -3.00
N ALA A 408 -11.28 -16.32 -1.93
CA ALA A 408 -11.57 -16.90 -0.63
C ALA A 408 -12.93 -17.64 -0.68
N PRO A 409 -13.14 -18.67 0.15
CA PRO A 409 -14.37 -19.47 0.13
C PRO A 409 -15.63 -18.67 0.54
N GLY A 410 -15.48 -17.66 1.41
CA GLY A 410 -16.58 -16.85 1.93
C GLY A 410 -16.87 -15.62 1.09
N ALA A 411 -17.45 -15.78 -0.11
CA ALA A 411 -17.98 -14.65 -0.88
C ALA A 411 -19.14 -13.99 -0.11
N LEU A 412 -19.23 -12.66 -0.20
CA LEU A 412 -20.13 -11.84 0.61
C LEU A 412 -20.77 -10.74 -0.22
N THR A 413 -21.99 -10.37 0.14
CA THR A 413 -22.72 -9.24 -0.44
C THR A 413 -22.10 -7.91 0.02
N GLN A 414 -22.32 -6.84 -0.73
CA GLN A 414 -21.85 -5.50 -0.33
C GLN A 414 -22.44 -5.09 1.03
N ARG A 415 -23.68 -5.47 1.33
CA ARG A 415 -24.30 -5.26 2.65
C ARG A 415 -23.53 -5.98 3.76
N GLU A 416 -23.20 -7.25 3.56
CA GLU A 416 -22.39 -8.02 4.53
C GLU A 416 -20.98 -7.42 4.66
N PHE A 417 -20.39 -6.93 3.57
CA PHE A 417 -19.10 -6.22 3.63
C PHE A 417 -19.16 -5.02 4.57
N VAL A 418 -20.15 -4.14 4.38
CA VAL A 418 -20.34 -2.94 5.20
C VAL A 418 -20.56 -3.32 6.66
N GLN A 419 -21.33 -4.36 6.95
CA GLN A 419 -21.53 -4.87 8.31
C GLN A 419 -20.21 -5.32 8.96
N VAL A 420 -19.40 -6.09 8.24
CA VAL A 420 -18.09 -6.54 8.73
C VAL A 420 -17.16 -5.35 8.96
N VAL A 421 -17.10 -4.40 8.03
CA VAL A 421 -16.25 -3.21 8.16
C VAL A 421 -16.70 -2.35 9.35
N THR A 422 -18.01 -2.14 9.53
CA THR A 422 -18.58 -1.40 10.68
C THR A 422 -18.18 -2.07 12.00
N LYS A 423 -18.29 -3.40 12.08
CA LYS A 423 -17.89 -4.20 13.25
C LYS A 423 -16.39 -4.09 13.55
N VAL A 424 -15.56 -4.25 12.52
CA VAL A 424 -14.10 -4.22 12.66
C VAL A 424 -13.62 -2.81 13.01
N LEU A 425 -14.08 -1.78 12.28
CA LEU A 425 -13.68 -0.39 12.47
C LEU A 425 -14.40 0.31 13.63
N ARG A 426 -15.45 -0.28 14.20
CA ARG A 426 -16.26 0.35 15.27
C ARG A 426 -16.69 1.77 14.88
N ARG A 427 -17.11 1.94 13.63
CA ARG A 427 -17.58 3.20 13.05
C ARG A 427 -18.94 2.97 12.43
N PRO A 428 -19.87 3.93 12.51
CA PRO A 428 -21.19 3.78 11.91
C PRO A 428 -21.09 3.77 10.38
N ALA A 429 -22.06 3.10 9.74
CA ALA A 429 -22.25 3.13 8.31
C ALA A 429 -23.73 3.38 8.01
N TRP A 430 -24.06 4.60 7.64
CA TRP A 430 -25.44 5.06 7.43
C TRP A 430 -25.66 5.62 6.02
N LEU A 431 -24.59 5.85 5.25
CA LEU A 431 -24.71 6.38 3.90
C LEU A 431 -25.35 5.34 2.98
N HIS A 432 -26.29 5.79 2.15
CA HIS A 432 -26.86 5.01 1.07
C HIS A 432 -26.62 5.75 -0.23
N VAL A 433 -25.84 5.14 -1.13
CA VAL A 433 -25.56 5.71 -2.45
C VAL A 433 -26.44 5.00 -3.48
N PRO A 434 -27.43 5.67 -4.08
CA PRO A 434 -28.32 5.04 -5.05
C PRO A 434 -27.57 4.56 -6.31
N ALA A 435 -28.05 3.46 -6.91
CA ALA A 435 -27.42 2.86 -8.07
C ALA A 435 -27.55 3.73 -9.34
N ALA A 436 -28.68 4.41 -9.54
CA ALA A 436 -28.98 5.14 -10.77
C ALA A 436 -27.98 6.27 -11.09
N PRO A 437 -27.65 7.19 -10.15
CA PRO A 437 -26.64 8.22 -10.39
C PRO A 437 -25.27 7.64 -10.74
N LEU A 438 -24.90 6.52 -10.10
CA LEU A 438 -23.63 5.83 -10.37
C LEU A 438 -23.58 5.21 -11.77
N ARG A 439 -24.66 4.54 -12.21
CA ARG A 439 -24.76 4.00 -13.57
C ARG A 439 -24.63 5.10 -14.63
N VAL A 440 -25.26 6.26 -14.41
CA VAL A 440 -25.15 7.42 -15.32
C VAL A 440 -23.72 8.00 -15.34
N ALA A 441 -23.13 8.20 -14.16
CA ALA A 441 -21.81 8.82 -14.04
C ALA A 441 -20.65 7.92 -14.53
N MET A 442 -20.79 6.59 -14.42
CA MET A 442 -19.69 5.65 -14.68
C MET A 442 -19.91 4.77 -15.93
N GLY A 443 -21.13 4.67 -16.45
CA GLY A 443 -21.46 3.77 -17.56
C GLY A 443 -21.20 2.30 -17.21
N GLU A 444 -20.64 1.52 -18.13
CA GLU A 444 -20.24 0.11 -17.89
C GLU A 444 -19.30 -0.07 -16.70
N MET A 445 -18.51 0.94 -16.32
CA MET A 445 -17.61 0.83 -15.15
C MET A 445 -18.39 0.73 -13.83
N ALA A 446 -19.66 1.14 -13.81
CA ALA A 446 -20.54 0.98 -12.67
C ALA A 446 -20.74 -0.51 -12.30
N GLU A 447 -20.59 -1.43 -13.26
CA GLU A 447 -20.67 -2.88 -13.02
C GLU A 447 -19.64 -3.36 -11.98
N LEU A 448 -18.48 -2.68 -11.88
CA LEU A 448 -17.46 -3.02 -10.88
C LEU A 448 -17.90 -2.68 -9.44
N LEU A 449 -18.89 -1.80 -9.26
CA LEU A 449 -19.37 -1.35 -7.95
C LEU A 449 -20.77 -1.84 -7.61
N LEU A 450 -21.62 -1.99 -8.63
CA LEU A 450 -23.05 -2.25 -8.50
C LEU A 450 -23.44 -3.67 -8.89
N ASP A 451 -22.55 -4.39 -9.55
CA ASP A 451 -22.79 -5.75 -10.00
C ASP A 451 -21.69 -6.67 -9.42
N GLY A 452 -21.93 -7.98 -9.44
CA GLY A 452 -21.10 -8.94 -8.72
C GLY A 452 -21.30 -10.36 -9.19
N GLN A 453 -20.58 -11.28 -8.55
CA GLN A 453 -20.54 -12.69 -8.93
C GLN A 453 -20.05 -13.54 -7.76
N ARG A 454 -20.71 -14.68 -7.54
CA ARG A 454 -20.37 -15.64 -6.48
C ARG A 454 -19.47 -16.73 -7.04
N VAL A 455 -18.17 -16.51 -6.96
CA VAL A 455 -17.15 -17.41 -7.49
C VAL A 455 -16.62 -18.29 -6.37
N MET A 456 -16.51 -19.58 -6.65
CA MET A 456 -16.02 -20.61 -5.73
C MET A 456 -14.61 -21.06 -6.15
N PRO A 457 -13.69 -21.25 -5.20
CA PRO A 457 -12.35 -21.77 -5.48
C PRO A 457 -12.36 -23.31 -5.51
N ALA A 458 -13.19 -23.90 -6.38
CA ALA A 458 -13.49 -25.34 -6.34
C ALA A 458 -12.23 -26.20 -6.54
N ARG A 459 -11.37 -25.83 -7.50
CA ARG A 459 -10.12 -26.57 -7.74
C ARG A 459 -9.10 -26.40 -6.63
N LEU A 460 -9.00 -25.21 -6.02
CA LEU A 460 -8.13 -25.02 -4.86
C LEU A 460 -8.59 -25.88 -3.67
N HIS A 461 -9.91 -26.02 -3.46
CA HIS A 461 -10.45 -26.91 -2.44
C HIS A 461 -10.19 -28.38 -2.75
N GLN A 462 -10.39 -28.81 -4.00
CA GLN A 462 -10.09 -30.18 -4.44
C GLN A 462 -8.60 -30.51 -4.23
N ASP A 463 -7.72 -29.55 -4.49
CA ASP A 463 -6.29 -29.67 -4.22
C ASP A 463 -5.94 -29.56 -2.72
N GLY A 464 -6.91 -29.39 -1.82
CA GLY A 464 -6.67 -29.29 -0.37
C GLY A 464 -5.96 -28.00 0.06
N PHE A 465 -6.12 -26.91 -0.69
CA PHE A 465 -5.53 -25.61 -0.32
C PHE A 465 -6.21 -25.04 0.93
N MET A 466 -5.40 -24.80 1.96
CA MET A 466 -5.86 -24.21 3.22
C MET A 466 -5.67 -22.70 3.21
N PHE A 467 -6.77 -21.94 3.07
CA PHE A 467 -6.76 -20.48 3.15
C PHE A 467 -6.38 -20.01 4.55
N ARG A 468 -5.48 -19.03 4.63
CA ARG A 468 -5.11 -18.39 5.89
C ARG A 468 -6.22 -17.45 6.35
N PHE A 469 -6.87 -16.80 5.39
CA PHE A 469 -7.96 -15.86 5.64
C PHE A 469 -9.25 -16.34 4.95
N PRO A 470 -9.94 -17.36 5.49
CA PRO A 470 -11.16 -17.89 4.89
C PRO A 470 -12.37 -16.95 5.01
N THR A 471 -12.34 -16.01 5.96
CA THR A 471 -13.43 -15.06 6.23
C THR A 471 -12.97 -13.61 6.13
N ALA A 472 -13.88 -12.73 5.67
CA ALA A 472 -13.55 -11.32 5.47
C ALA A 472 -13.29 -10.59 6.79
N GLU A 473 -13.95 -11.00 7.88
CA GLU A 473 -13.68 -10.44 9.20
C GLU A 473 -12.23 -10.70 9.63
N HIS A 474 -11.71 -11.93 9.42
CA HIS A 474 -10.32 -12.25 9.72
C HIS A 474 -9.38 -11.40 8.87
N ALA A 475 -9.59 -11.37 7.54
CA ALA A 475 -8.80 -10.56 6.62
C ALA A 475 -8.80 -9.06 6.99
N LEU A 476 -9.96 -8.48 7.31
CA LEU A 476 -10.06 -7.07 7.65
C LEU A 476 -9.41 -6.74 9.00
N ARG A 477 -9.48 -7.64 9.99
CA ARG A 477 -8.78 -7.44 11.27
C ARG A 477 -7.26 -7.43 11.09
N ASP A 478 -6.73 -8.35 10.30
CA ASP A 478 -5.31 -8.39 9.94
C ASP A 478 -4.88 -7.07 9.28
N LEU A 479 -5.64 -6.65 8.25
CA LEU A 479 -5.32 -5.49 7.43
C LEU A 479 -5.55 -4.13 8.10
N THR A 480 -6.47 -4.05 9.07
CA THR A 480 -6.73 -2.82 9.86
C THR A 480 -6.00 -2.81 11.19
N HIS A 481 -5.21 -3.85 11.46
CA HIS A 481 -4.33 -3.96 12.63
C HIS A 481 -5.05 -3.83 13.97
N ARG A 482 -6.28 -4.34 14.03
CA ARG A 482 -7.05 -4.46 15.26
C ARG A 482 -6.90 -5.86 15.81
N PRO A 483 -6.68 -6.02 17.13
CA PRO A 483 -6.44 -7.33 17.72
C PRO A 483 -7.56 -8.31 17.35
N HIS A 484 -7.16 -9.55 17.03
CA HIS A 484 -8.09 -10.66 17.00
C HIS A 484 -8.66 -10.79 18.41
N GLY A 485 -9.96 -10.50 18.57
CA GLY A 485 -10.68 -11.02 19.72
C GLY A 485 -10.62 -12.55 19.62
N ASP A 486 -10.19 -13.18 20.70
CA ASP A 486 -9.84 -14.59 20.80
C ASP A 486 -10.74 -15.52 19.97
N PHE A 487 -10.23 -15.98 18.83
CA PHE A 487 -10.62 -17.25 18.23
C PHE A 487 -9.42 -18.16 18.34
N ALA A 488 -9.16 -18.60 19.58
CA ALA A 488 -8.21 -19.67 19.84
C ALA A 488 -8.68 -20.94 19.13
N HIS A 489 -7.89 -21.39 18.17
CA HIS A 489 -7.94 -22.77 17.69
C HIS A 489 -7.72 -23.70 18.91
N PRO A 490 -8.49 -24.79 19.10
CA PRO A 490 -8.41 -25.59 20.34
C PRO A 490 -7.07 -26.30 20.60
N ALA A 491 -6.10 -26.20 19.68
CA ALA A 491 -4.86 -26.97 19.72
C ALA A 491 -3.70 -26.26 20.45
N CYS A 492 -3.89 -25.07 21.02
CA CYS A 492 -2.84 -24.35 21.72
C CYS A 492 -3.31 -23.85 23.09
N ARG A 493 -3.62 -24.80 24.00
CA ARG A 493 -3.57 -24.53 25.45
C ARG A 493 -2.27 -25.13 25.97
N LEU A 494 -1.35 -24.27 26.40
CA LEU A 494 -0.24 -24.68 27.25
C LEU A 494 -0.81 -25.28 28.55
N PRO A 495 -0.17 -26.31 29.13
CA PRO A 495 -0.66 -26.95 30.34
C PRO A 495 -0.64 -25.93 31.48
N GLN A 496 -1.81 -25.67 32.08
CA GLN A 496 -1.88 -24.96 33.34
C GLN A 496 -1.19 -25.81 34.40
N GLY A 497 -0.08 -25.30 34.93
CA GLY A 497 0.61 -25.88 36.07
C GLY A 497 -0.34 -25.96 37.26
N ARG A 498 -0.41 -27.14 37.88
CA ARG A 498 -1.01 -27.32 39.20
C ARG A 498 -0.13 -26.61 40.23
N VAL A 499 -0.74 -25.78 41.07
CA VAL A 499 -0.26 -25.48 42.42
C VAL A 499 -0.99 -26.41 43.37
#